data_AF-A0A530MAI6-F1
#
_entry.id   AF-A0A530MAI6-F1
#
_cell.length_a   1.000
_cell.length_b   1.000
_cell.length_c   1.000
_cell.angle_alpha   90.00
_cell.angle_beta   90.00
_cell.angle_gamma   90.00
#
_symmetry.space_group_name_H-M   'P 1'
#
loop_
_entity.id
_entity.type
_entity.pdbx_description
1 polymer ?
#
loop_
_entity_poly.entity_id
_entity_poly.type
_entity_poly.pdbx_seq_one_letter_code
_entity_poly.pdbx_strand_id
1 'polypeptide(L)' 'MGIHHEIRVLDGELSDDELRRALLAYTRMAKYLARLDAGAARVDLDGKTAGVVSDADAATAKALLRARKDKQ' A
#
# COMPACT_ATOMS: atom_id res chain seq x y z
N MET A 1 -0.80 -8.41 -10.56
CA MET A 1 -0.36 -7.06 -10.96
C MET A 1 -0.69 -6.12 -9.82
N GLY A 2 0.23 -5.24 -9.41
CA GLY A 2 -0.03 -4.25 -8.35
C GLY A 2 -0.26 -2.86 -8.91
N ILE A 3 -0.77 -1.94 -8.08
CA ILE A 3 -1.19 -0.58 -8.49
C ILE A 3 -0.10 0.27 -9.17
N HIS A 4 1.18 -0.08 -8.98
CA HIS A 4 2.30 0.60 -9.64
C HIS A 4 2.25 0.52 -11.18
N HIS A 5 1.76 -0.58 -11.75
CA HIS A 5 1.61 -0.69 -13.20
C HIS A 5 0.52 0.24 -13.73
N GLU A 6 -0.60 0.36 -13.00
CA GLU A 6 -1.69 1.26 -13.37
C GLU A 6 -1.25 2.73 -13.27
N ILE A 7 -0.51 3.09 -12.21
CA ILE A 7 0.04 4.44 -12.07
C ILE A 7 0.94 4.77 -13.27
N ARG A 8 1.78 3.82 -13.72
CA ARG A 8 2.69 4.04 -14.85
C ARG A 8 1.98 4.27 -16.18
N VAL A 9 0.78 3.71 -16.34
CA VAL A 9 -0.06 3.95 -17.53
C VAL A 9 -0.63 5.37 -17.53
N LEU A 10 -0.93 5.92 -16.35
CA LEU A 10 -1.53 7.24 -16.19
C LEU A 10 -0.50 8.36 -16.02
N ASP A 11 0.69 8.05 -15.52
CA ASP A 11 1.76 8.99 -15.22
C ASP A 11 3.09 8.58 -15.88
N GLY A 12 3.51 9.41 -16.84
CA GLY A 12 4.79 9.30 -17.52
C GLY A 12 5.89 10.17 -16.93
N GLU A 13 5.57 11.09 -16.02
CA GLU A 13 6.50 12.12 -15.55
C GLU A 13 7.46 11.58 -14.48
N LEU A 14 6.99 10.70 -13.60
CA LEU A 14 7.85 10.08 -12.59
C LEU A 14 8.78 9.04 -13.22
N SER A 15 10.05 9.03 -12.81
CA SER A 15 10.92 7.88 -13.04
C SER A 15 10.45 6.66 -12.22
N ASP A 16 10.83 5.45 -12.65
CA ASP A 16 10.48 4.22 -11.92
C ASP A 16 10.97 4.25 -10.46
N ASP A 17 12.14 4.85 -10.22
CA ASP A 17 12.71 4.98 -8.88
C ASP A 17 11.99 6.01 -8.02
N GLU A 18 11.48 7.10 -8.60
CA GLU A 18 10.64 8.05 -7.88
C GLU A 18 9.30 7.42 -7.51
N LEU A 19 8.64 6.75 -8.46
CA LEU A 19 7.39 6.05 -8.20
C LEU A 19 7.56 4.97 -7.12
N ARG A 20 8.61 4.16 -7.23
CA ARG A 20 8.92 3.12 -6.23
C ARG A 20 9.17 3.72 -4.85
N ARG A 21 9.94 4.81 -4.77
CA ARG A 21 10.21 5.50 -3.48
C ARG A 21 8.93 6.12 -2.90
N ALA A 22 8.10 6.74 -3.72
CA ALA A 22 6.83 7.32 -3.30
C ALA A 22 5.88 6.25 -2.75
N LEU A 23 5.69 5.14 -3.48
CA LEU A 23 4.87 4.02 -3.03
C LEU A 23 5.42 3.38 -1.75
N LEU A 24 6.74 3.22 -1.63
CA LEU A 24 7.36 2.71 -0.42
C LEU A 24 7.12 3.63 0.77
N ALA A 25 7.24 4.95 0.58
CA ALA A 25 6.98 5.93 1.63
C ALA A 25 5.52 5.90 2.08
N TYR A 26 4.58 5.91 1.12
CA TYR A 26 3.15 5.88 1.36
C TYR A 26 2.72 4.61 2.11
N THR A 27 3.12 3.44 1.61
CA THR A 27 2.75 2.15 2.21
C THR A 27 3.38 1.90 3.59
N ARG A 28 4.40 2.68 3.97
CA ARG A 28 5.02 2.66 5.31
C ARG A 28 4.41 3.65 6.30
N MET A 29 3.44 4.48 5.87
CA MET A 29 2.77 5.42 6.76
C MET A 29 1.89 4.68 7.76
N ALA A 30 1.86 5.16 9.01
CA ALA A 30 1.03 4.56 10.06
C ALA A 30 -0.47 4.51 9.66
N LYS A 31 -0.95 5.54 8.95
CA LYS A 31 -2.33 5.61 8.46
C LYS A 31 -2.66 4.51 7.44
N TYR A 32 -1.72 4.18 6.55
CA TYR A 32 -1.91 3.11 5.57
C TYR A 32 -1.89 1.74 6.25
N LEU A 33 -0.88 1.50 7.10
CA LEU A 33 -0.75 0.23 7.84
C LEU A 33 -1.97 -0.04 8.75
N ALA A 34 -2.51 1.00 9.39
CA ALA A 34 -3.69 0.88 10.26
C ALA A 34 -5.01 0.59 9.50
N ARG A 35 -5.00 0.61 8.16
CA ARG A 35 -6.17 0.34 7.31
C ARG A 35 -6.11 -1.02 6.60
N LEU A 36 -5.01 -1.76 6.75
CA LEU A 36 -4.85 -3.10 6.18
C LEU A 36 -5.49 -4.14 7.09
N ASP A 37 -6.82 -4.11 7.20
CA ASP A 37 -7.60 -5.10 7.93
C ASP A 37 -7.93 -6.30 7.03
N ALA A 38 -7.85 -7.52 7.56
CA ALA A 38 -8.17 -8.73 6.81
C ALA A 38 -9.60 -8.68 6.26
N GLY A 39 -9.77 -9.09 5.00
CA GLY A 39 -11.05 -9.03 4.28
C GLY A 39 -11.43 -7.64 3.76
N ALA A 40 -10.67 -6.58 4.08
CA ALA A 40 -10.92 -5.27 3.50
C ALA A 40 -10.72 -5.30 1.97
N ALA A 41 -11.67 -4.73 1.23
CA ALA A 41 -11.58 -4.63 -0.21
C ALA A 41 -10.41 -3.71 -0.60
N ARG A 42 -9.56 -4.19 -1.50
CA ARG A 42 -8.59 -3.36 -2.22
C ARG A 42 -9.29 -2.81 -3.45
N VAL A 43 -9.05 -1.53 -3.74
CA VAL A 43 -9.57 -0.88 -4.94
C VAL A 43 -8.43 -0.53 -5.89
N ASP A 44 -8.70 -0.61 -7.18
CA ASP A 44 -7.82 -0.11 -8.24
C ASP A 44 -7.95 1.42 -8.40
N LEU A 45 -7.26 2.00 -9.40
CA LEU A 45 -7.32 3.44 -9.64
C LEU A 45 -8.66 3.92 -10.25
N ASP A 46 -9.45 3.01 -10.83
CA ASP A 46 -10.81 3.28 -11.28
C ASP A 46 -11.84 3.18 -10.13
N GLY A 47 -11.39 2.82 -8.92
CA GLY A 47 -12.24 2.60 -7.75
C GLY A 47 -12.98 1.27 -7.75
N LYS A 48 -12.63 0.33 -8.63
CA LYS A 48 -13.22 -1.01 -8.68
C LYS A 48 -12.47 -1.96 -7.76
N THR A 49 -13.17 -2.97 -7.25
CA THR A 49 -12.57 -3.98 -6.37
C THR A 49 -11.51 -4.79 -7.12
N ALA A 50 -10.29 -4.80 -6.59
CA ALA A 50 -9.11 -5.46 -7.15
C ALA A 50 -8.57 -6.57 -6.21
N GLY A 51 -9.43 -7.11 -5.36
CA GLY A 51 -9.12 -8.17 -4.40
C GLY A 51 -9.36 -7.73 -2.96
N VAL A 52 -8.83 -8.51 -2.01
CA VAL A 52 -8.99 -8.27 -0.58
C VAL A 52 -7.65 -8.37 0.13
N VAL A 53 -7.53 -7.71 1.28
CA VAL A 53 -6.40 -7.86 2.18
C VAL A 53 -6.45 -9.26 2.81
N SER A 54 -5.38 -10.03 2.65
CA SER A 54 -5.26 -11.35 3.27
C SER A 54 -4.96 -11.25 4.76
N ASP A 55 -5.19 -12.33 5.51
CA ASP A 55 -4.80 -12.41 6.93
C ASP A 55 -3.29 -12.19 7.13
N ALA A 56 -2.47 -12.71 6.21
CA ALA A 56 -1.02 -12.55 6.26
C ALA A 56 -0.58 -11.09 6.05
N ASP A 57 -1.23 -10.39 5.10
CA ASP A 57 -0.99 -8.96 4.87
C ASP A 57 -1.36 -8.13 6.09
N ALA A 58 -2.53 -8.41 6.68
CA ALA A 58 -3.01 -7.70 7.87
C ALA A 58 -2.09 -7.93 9.07
N ALA A 59 -1.64 -9.17 9.29
CA ALA A 59 -0.70 -9.51 10.35
C ALA A 59 0.64 -8.77 10.17
N THR A 60 1.17 -8.75 8.96
CA THR A 60 2.41 -8.03 8.61
C THR A 60 2.25 -6.53 8.85
N ALA A 61 1.14 -5.93 8.43
CA ALA A 61 0.86 -4.51 8.62
C ALA A 61 0.79 -4.13 10.11
N LYS A 62 0.14 -4.97 10.93
CA LYS A 62 0.04 -4.78 12.38
C LYS A 62 1.41 -4.87 13.06
N ALA A 63 2.26 -5.80 12.64
CA ALA A 63 3.63 -5.92 13.15
C ALA A 63 4.47 -4.67 12.81
N LEU A 64 4.40 -4.19 11.55
CA LEU A 64 5.08 -2.97 11.11
C LEU A 64 4.59 -1.73 11.87
N LEU A 65 3.27 -1.61 12.10
CA LEU A 65 2.69 -0.50 12.84
C LEU A 65 3.16 -0.47 14.30
N ARG A 66 3.25 -1.63 14.95
CA ARG A 66 3.80 -1.75 16.32
C ARG A 66 5.26 -1.32 16.36
N ALA A 67 6.10 -1.89 15.49
CA ALA A 67 7.53 -1.55 15.41
C ALA A 67 7.79 -0.06 15.13
N ARG A 68 6.82 0.65 14.53
CA ARG A 68 6.90 2.10 14.30
C ARG A 68 6.50 2.93 15.52
N LYS A 69 5.61 2.43 16.38
CA LYS A 69 5.27 3.09 17.66
C LYS A 69 6.43 2.99 18.64
N ASP A 70 7.13 1.86 18.66
CA ASP A 70 8.25 1.61 19.59
C ASP A 70 9.50 2.45 19.28
N LYS A 71 9.53 3.15 18.13
CA LYS A 71 10.63 4.01 17.68
C LYS A 71 10.37 5.52 17.84
N GLN A 72 9.19 5.90 18.33
CA GLN A 72 8.80 7.29 18.60
C GLN A 72 8.84 7.54 20.10
#